data_AF-A0A257TMD6-F1
#
_entry.id   AF-A0A257TMD6-F1
#
_cell.length_a   1.000
_cell.length_b   1.000
_cell.length_c   1.000
_cell.angle_alpha   90.00
_cell.angle_beta   90.00
_cell.angle_gamma   90.00
#
_symmetry.space_group_name_H-M   'P 1'
#
loop_
_entity.id
_entity.type
_entity.pdbx_description
1 polymer ?
#
loop_
_entity_poly.entity_id
_entity_poly.type
_entity_poly.pdbx_seq_one_letter_code
_entity_poly.pdbx_strand_id
1 'polypeptide(L)'
;MTREGRAKAAANLSSQGIDGLVAIGGNGTFQGATLLYDEHMIPTVGVPGTIDNDLYGTDFTVGYDTAINTAVEAIDKIRDTADAHDRVFYVEVMGRDAGFIALDVGIAGGAEYIAIPEIEENFEAIRQKLTTGGRQRSSIVVIAEGCFNGGAVDLARRMSEFVHLHYRVTVLGHIQRGGSPTARDRVLAAKLGSAAVAGLLHGELNVMAGEINNKVVLTPMRDTWEKKKAVDNSLVELSQILSI
;
A
#
# COMPACT_ATOMS: atom_id res chain seq x y z
N MET A 1 -22.88 1.14 4.52
CA MET A 1 -23.37 2.43 3.98
C MET A 1 -24.81 2.25 3.51
N THR A 2 -25.81 2.83 4.19
CA THR A 2 -27.23 2.65 3.83
C THR A 2 -27.71 3.75 2.89
N ARG A 3 -28.75 3.46 2.10
CA ARG A 3 -29.39 4.45 1.21
C ARG A 3 -29.94 5.65 1.98
N GLU A 4 -30.55 5.40 3.14
CA GLU A 4 -31.04 6.45 4.04
C GLU A 4 -29.91 7.37 4.53
N GLY A 5 -28.76 6.80 4.89
CA GLY A 5 -27.59 7.58 5.31
C GLY A 5 -27.04 8.48 4.19
N ARG A 6 -27.06 8.00 2.94
CA ARG A 6 -26.64 8.78 1.77
C ARG A 6 -27.62 9.92 1.46
N ALA A 7 -28.92 9.67 1.53
CA ALA A 7 -29.93 10.71 1.37
C ALA A 7 -29.80 11.81 2.43
N LYS A 8 -29.53 11.42 3.69
CA LYS A 8 -29.25 12.38 4.77
C LYS A 8 -27.98 13.19 4.51
N ALA A 9 -26.90 12.56 4.02
CA ALA A 9 -25.67 13.24 3.66
C ALA A 9 -25.88 14.26 2.52
N ALA A 10 -26.62 13.87 1.48
CA ALA A 10 -26.96 14.75 0.38
C ALA A 10 -27.79 15.97 0.82
N ALA A 11 -28.80 15.75 1.68
CA ALA A 11 -29.60 16.83 2.25
C ALA A 11 -28.75 17.81 3.08
N ASN A 12 -27.79 17.30 3.87
CA ASN A 12 -26.87 18.13 4.62
C ASN A 12 -26.02 19.02 3.70
N LEU A 13 -25.41 18.44 2.65
CA LEU A 13 -24.62 19.21 1.67
C LEU A 13 -25.45 20.32 1.02
N SER A 14 -26.65 19.98 0.55
CA SER A 14 -27.57 20.94 -0.07
C SER A 14 -27.96 22.05 0.90
N SER A 15 -28.29 21.73 2.16
CA SER A 15 -28.65 22.74 3.18
C SER A 15 -27.53 23.74 3.51
N GLN A 16 -26.28 23.37 3.23
CA GLN A 16 -25.11 24.20 3.45
C GLN A 16 -24.65 24.93 2.17
N GLY A 17 -25.36 24.75 1.04
CA GLY A 17 -24.97 25.34 -0.25
C GLY A 17 -23.66 24.77 -0.78
N ILE A 18 -23.38 23.48 -0.51
CA ILE A 18 -22.18 22.81 -1.01
C ILE A 18 -22.50 22.16 -2.36
N ASP A 19 -21.94 22.74 -3.44
CA ASP A 19 -22.22 22.34 -4.82
C ASP A 19 -21.25 21.27 -5.38
N GLY A 20 -20.23 20.88 -4.62
CA GLY A 20 -19.26 19.89 -5.05
C GLY A 20 -18.45 19.32 -3.88
N LEU A 21 -17.93 18.11 -4.07
CA LEU A 21 -17.23 17.35 -3.04
C LEU A 21 -15.89 16.83 -3.56
N VAL A 22 -14.80 17.16 -2.87
CA VAL A 22 -13.52 16.48 -3.06
C VAL A 22 -13.43 15.34 -2.05
N ALA A 23 -13.39 14.10 -2.54
CA ALA A 23 -13.37 12.90 -1.71
C ALA A 23 -11.92 12.37 -1.60
N ILE A 24 -11.32 12.44 -0.42
CA ILE A 24 -9.94 11.99 -0.19
C ILE A 24 -9.97 10.64 0.53
N GLY A 25 -9.40 9.60 -0.07
CA GLY A 25 -9.36 8.28 0.56
C GLY A 25 -9.03 7.14 -0.41
N GLY A 26 -9.36 5.92 0.00
CA GLY A 26 -9.25 4.70 -0.82
C GLY A 26 -10.60 4.21 -1.37
N ASN A 27 -10.66 2.93 -1.73
CA ASN A 27 -11.82 2.27 -2.37
C ASN A 27 -13.16 2.58 -1.69
N GLY A 28 -13.25 2.47 -0.37
CA GLY A 28 -14.51 2.71 0.36
C GLY A 28 -15.00 4.16 0.27
N THR A 29 -14.08 5.14 0.26
CA THR A 29 -14.41 6.55 0.08
C THR A 29 -14.96 6.81 -1.31
N PHE A 30 -14.31 6.26 -2.33
CA PHE A 30 -14.68 6.46 -3.73
C PHE A 30 -16.02 5.80 -4.07
N GLN A 31 -16.26 4.57 -3.59
CA GLN A 31 -17.58 3.94 -3.73
C GLN A 31 -18.68 4.79 -3.09
N GLY A 32 -18.41 5.39 -1.92
CA GLY A 32 -19.36 6.28 -1.27
C GLY A 32 -19.62 7.56 -2.05
N ALA A 33 -18.57 8.18 -2.58
CA ALA A 33 -18.67 9.39 -3.41
C ALA A 33 -19.41 9.12 -4.72
N THR A 34 -19.11 8.02 -5.41
CA THR A 34 -19.82 7.59 -6.62
C THR A 34 -21.31 7.35 -6.34
N LEU A 35 -21.67 6.73 -5.22
CA LEU A 35 -23.08 6.56 -4.86
C LEU A 35 -23.80 7.89 -4.58
N LEU A 36 -23.11 8.87 -3.99
CA LEU A 36 -23.67 10.22 -3.81
C LEU A 36 -23.91 10.92 -5.15
N TYR A 37 -22.99 10.74 -6.11
CA TYR A 37 -23.17 11.23 -7.46
C TYR A 37 -24.34 10.52 -8.17
N ASP A 38 -24.34 9.18 -8.20
CA ASP A 38 -25.34 8.39 -8.91
C ASP A 38 -26.77 8.59 -8.36
N GLU A 39 -26.92 8.77 -7.04
CA GLU A 39 -28.24 8.88 -6.39
C GLU A 39 -28.75 10.32 -6.24
N HIS A 40 -27.85 11.29 -6.15
CA HIS A 40 -28.19 12.68 -5.77
C HIS A 40 -27.54 13.74 -6.67
N MET A 41 -26.81 13.34 -7.72
CA MET A 41 -26.15 14.23 -8.68
C MET A 41 -25.16 15.20 -8.03
N ILE A 42 -24.54 14.82 -6.92
CA ILE A 42 -23.51 15.64 -6.24
C ILE A 42 -22.19 15.53 -7.02
N PRO A 43 -21.68 16.61 -7.61
CA PRO A 43 -20.37 16.63 -8.27
C PRO A 43 -19.27 16.15 -7.33
N THR A 44 -18.51 15.16 -7.78
CA THR A 44 -17.44 14.55 -6.97
C THR A 44 -16.15 14.41 -7.77
N VAL A 45 -15.03 14.78 -7.15
CA VAL A 45 -13.70 14.40 -7.65
C VAL A 45 -12.90 13.75 -6.52
N GLY A 46 -12.34 12.59 -6.80
CA GLY A 46 -11.56 11.78 -5.86
C GLY A 46 -10.08 12.16 -5.83
N VAL A 47 -9.45 12.05 -4.67
CA VAL A 47 -8.00 12.10 -4.50
C VAL A 47 -7.55 10.82 -3.77
N PRO A 48 -6.59 10.06 -4.33
CA PRO A 48 -6.17 8.77 -3.78
C PRO A 48 -5.36 8.95 -2.50
N GLY A 49 -6.02 8.83 -1.35
CA GLY A 49 -5.43 8.94 -0.01
C GLY A 49 -5.44 7.60 0.70
N THR A 50 -4.42 6.77 0.43
CA THR A 50 -4.25 5.45 1.04
C THR A 50 -2.77 5.06 1.00
N ILE A 51 -2.32 4.25 1.95
CA ILE A 51 -0.97 3.69 1.92
C ILE A 51 -0.87 2.45 1.02
N ASP A 52 -1.99 1.79 0.72
CA ASP A 52 -2.00 0.46 0.08
C ASP A 52 -1.52 0.49 -1.39
N ASN A 53 -1.51 1.67 -2.01
CA ASN A 53 -1.14 1.92 -3.42
C ASN A 53 -1.90 1.06 -4.46
N ASP A 54 -3.08 0.57 -4.09
CA ASP A 54 -3.88 -0.42 -4.83
C ASP A 54 -4.90 0.19 -5.82
N LEU A 55 -4.98 1.52 -5.90
CA LEU A 55 -5.94 2.22 -6.75
C LEU A 55 -5.50 2.28 -8.22
N TYR A 56 -6.35 1.80 -9.12
CA TYR A 56 -6.13 1.97 -10.56
C TYR A 56 -6.27 3.45 -10.97
N GLY A 57 -5.49 3.87 -11.97
CA GLY A 57 -5.50 5.25 -12.47
C GLY A 57 -4.48 6.19 -11.81
N THR A 58 -3.56 5.65 -10.99
CA THR A 58 -2.43 6.39 -10.42
C THR A 58 -1.24 5.45 -10.17
N ASP A 59 -0.03 5.93 -10.45
CA ASP A 59 1.22 5.23 -10.16
C ASP A 59 1.47 5.18 -8.64
N PHE A 60 1.10 6.26 -7.93
CA PHE A 60 1.28 6.40 -6.48
C PHE A 60 0.03 6.99 -5.83
N THR A 61 -0.27 6.52 -4.61
CA THR A 61 -1.31 7.09 -3.75
C THR A 61 -0.67 7.92 -2.63
N VAL A 62 -1.37 8.95 -2.15
CA VAL A 62 -0.88 9.81 -1.07
C VAL A 62 -0.78 9.00 0.22
N GLY A 63 0.43 8.94 0.77
CA GLY A 63 0.78 8.22 2.00
C GLY A 63 1.61 6.97 1.76
N TYR A 64 1.67 6.47 0.51
CA TYR A 64 2.43 5.26 0.18
C TYR A 64 3.93 5.44 0.41
N ASP A 65 4.52 6.55 -0.04
CA ASP A 65 5.95 6.81 0.11
C ASP A 65 6.33 6.94 1.60
N THR A 66 5.47 7.59 2.39
CA THR A 66 5.65 7.69 3.85
C THR A 66 5.58 6.33 4.54
N ALA A 67 4.66 5.45 4.12
CA ALA A 67 4.55 4.10 4.66
C ALA A 67 5.80 3.25 4.36
N ILE A 68 6.31 3.33 3.12
CA ILE A 68 7.56 2.64 2.73
C ILE A 68 8.72 3.13 3.62
N ASN A 69 8.93 4.44 3.72
CA ASN A 69 10.03 4.98 4.52
C ASN A 69 9.92 4.58 6.00
N THR A 70 8.70 4.57 6.56
CA THR A 70 8.46 4.11 7.93
C THR A 70 8.85 2.65 8.14
N ALA A 71 8.54 1.79 7.16
CA ALA A 71 8.86 0.36 7.24
C ALA A 71 10.37 0.10 7.00
N VAL A 72 11.00 0.81 6.08
CA VAL A 72 12.45 0.76 5.86
C VAL A 72 13.21 1.20 7.12
N GLU A 73 12.82 2.30 7.75
CA GLU A 73 13.42 2.74 9.02
C GLU A 73 13.30 1.69 10.13
N ALA A 74 12.21 0.92 10.15
CA ALA A 74 12.05 -0.17 11.12
C ALA A 74 12.98 -1.35 10.79
N ILE A 75 13.13 -1.69 9.51
CA ILE A 75 14.05 -2.73 9.04
C ILE A 75 15.50 -2.37 9.35
N ASP A 76 15.90 -1.12 9.15
CA ASP A 76 17.26 -0.66 9.48
C ASP A 76 17.56 -0.83 10.97
N LYS A 77 16.62 -0.41 11.83
CA LYS A 77 16.74 -0.60 13.29
C LYS A 77 16.79 -2.07 13.69
N ILE A 78 16.07 -2.95 12.99
CA ILE A 78 16.14 -4.39 13.21
C ILE A 78 17.53 -4.90 12.85
N ARG A 79 18.05 -4.49 11.68
CA ARG A 79 19.35 -4.89 11.15
C ARG A 79 20.51 -4.50 12.08
N ASP A 80 20.47 -3.31 12.69
CA ASP A 80 21.46 -2.86 13.67
C ASP A 80 21.60 -3.81 14.88
N THR A 81 20.54 -4.54 15.22
CA THR A 81 20.55 -5.52 16.34
C THR A 81 20.92 -6.94 15.91
N ALA A 82 21.06 -7.15 14.60
CA ALA A 82 21.06 -8.44 13.96
C ALA A 82 22.48 -8.93 13.61
N ASP A 83 23.44 -8.01 13.42
CA ASP A 83 24.86 -8.30 13.13
C ASP A 83 25.60 -9.13 14.22
N ALA A 84 24.95 -9.41 15.36
CA ALA A 84 25.54 -10.17 16.47
C ALA A 84 25.26 -11.68 16.47
N HIS A 85 24.26 -12.19 15.70
CA HIS A 85 23.84 -13.60 15.77
C HIS A 85 23.15 -14.11 14.48
N ASP A 86 23.33 -15.39 14.13
CA ASP A 86 22.57 -16.07 13.07
C ASP A 86 21.07 -16.13 13.38
N ARG A 87 20.30 -15.20 12.81
CA ARG A 87 18.86 -15.03 13.06
C ARG A 87 18.08 -14.68 11.80
N VAL A 88 16.82 -15.11 11.76
CA VAL A 88 15.84 -14.73 10.74
C VAL A 88 14.82 -13.76 11.33
N PHE A 89 14.61 -12.62 10.69
CA PHE A 89 13.63 -11.62 11.06
C PHE A 89 12.49 -11.63 10.03
N TYR A 90 11.31 -12.00 10.48
CA TYR A 90 10.09 -11.92 9.68
C TYR A 90 9.41 -10.58 9.99
N VAL A 91 9.31 -9.71 8.99
CA VAL A 91 8.75 -8.35 9.13
C VAL A 91 7.46 -8.27 8.32
N GLU A 92 6.34 -8.12 9.02
CA GLU A 92 5.03 -7.94 8.40
C GLU A 92 4.74 -6.45 8.17
N VAL A 93 4.45 -6.11 6.91
CA VAL A 93 4.09 -4.77 6.46
C VAL A 93 2.61 -4.73 6.03
N MET A 94 2.03 -3.54 6.06
CA MET A 94 0.65 -3.35 5.61
C MET A 94 0.56 -3.45 4.07
N GLY A 95 -0.66 -3.44 3.54
CA GLY A 95 -0.91 -3.45 2.09
C GLY A 95 -2.24 -4.10 1.72
N ARG A 96 -3.02 -4.55 2.71
CA ARG A 96 -4.23 -5.35 2.56
C ARG A 96 -3.97 -6.52 1.60
N ASP A 97 -4.63 -6.51 0.44
CA ASP A 97 -4.58 -7.57 -0.57
C ASP A 97 -3.55 -7.26 -1.68
N ALA A 98 -2.67 -6.29 -1.46
CA ALA A 98 -1.69 -5.81 -2.43
C ALA A 98 -0.25 -5.83 -1.89
N GLY A 99 0.70 -6.17 -2.75
CA GLY A 99 2.11 -6.36 -2.44
C GLY A 99 2.99 -5.13 -2.56
N PHE A 100 2.45 -3.96 -2.96
CA PHE A 100 3.24 -2.78 -3.30
C PHE A 100 4.17 -2.31 -2.18
N ILE A 101 3.71 -2.28 -0.93
CA ILE A 101 4.54 -1.88 0.20
C ILE A 101 5.65 -2.91 0.43
N ALA A 102 5.30 -4.19 0.50
CA ALA A 102 6.25 -5.27 0.75
C ALA A 102 7.34 -5.34 -0.33
N LEU A 103 6.99 -5.14 -1.59
CA LEU A 103 7.94 -5.15 -2.71
C LEU A 103 8.98 -4.02 -2.58
N ASP A 104 8.52 -2.77 -2.45
CA ASP A 104 9.41 -1.62 -2.35
C ASP A 104 10.22 -1.63 -1.06
N VAL A 105 9.59 -1.98 0.07
CA VAL A 105 10.27 -2.10 1.37
C VAL A 105 11.30 -3.21 1.36
N GLY A 106 10.99 -4.36 0.77
CA GLY A 106 11.93 -5.48 0.72
C GLY A 106 13.14 -5.19 -0.19
N ILE A 107 12.94 -4.50 -1.32
CA ILE A 107 14.05 -4.07 -2.19
C ILE A 107 14.89 -3.01 -1.47
N ALA A 108 14.27 -1.96 -0.93
CA ALA A 108 14.97 -0.86 -0.29
C ALA A 108 15.68 -1.30 1.01
N GLY A 109 15.04 -2.17 1.78
CA GLY A 109 15.56 -2.72 3.02
C GLY A 109 16.51 -3.90 2.85
N GLY A 110 16.76 -4.37 1.63
CA GLY A 110 17.67 -5.48 1.34
C GLY A 110 17.21 -6.81 1.96
N ALA A 111 15.97 -7.20 1.69
CA ALA A 111 15.39 -8.45 2.18
C ALA A 111 15.85 -9.67 1.34
N GLU A 112 16.13 -10.78 2.03
CA GLU A 112 16.47 -12.06 1.43
C GLU A 112 15.27 -12.77 0.81
N TYR A 113 14.06 -12.39 1.23
CA TYR A 113 12.83 -12.83 0.59
C TYR A 113 11.72 -11.81 0.79
N ILE A 114 10.90 -11.62 -0.25
CA ILE A 114 9.70 -10.80 -0.22
C ILE A 114 8.50 -11.67 -0.55
N ALA A 115 7.53 -11.71 0.35
CA ALA A 115 6.29 -12.44 0.17
C ALA A 115 5.14 -11.47 -0.10
N ILE A 116 4.53 -11.58 -1.28
CA ILE A 116 3.43 -10.72 -1.73
C ILE A 116 2.25 -11.55 -2.27
N PRO A 117 0.99 -11.07 -2.17
CA PRO A 117 -0.19 -11.80 -2.63
C PRO A 117 -0.21 -12.08 -4.14
N GLU A 118 0.52 -11.30 -4.94
CA GLU A 118 0.58 -11.43 -6.39
C GLU A 118 1.48 -12.58 -6.86
N ILE A 119 2.28 -13.16 -5.96
CA ILE A 119 3.19 -14.27 -6.26
C ILE A 119 2.77 -15.48 -5.42
N GLU A 120 2.67 -16.65 -6.07
CA GLU A 120 2.29 -17.89 -5.39
C GLU A 120 3.27 -18.23 -4.25
N GLU A 121 2.70 -18.63 -3.10
CA GLU A 121 3.47 -19.01 -1.92
C GLU A 121 4.43 -20.17 -2.23
N ASN A 122 5.73 -19.98 -1.99
CA ASN A 122 6.73 -21.03 -2.16
C ASN A 122 7.61 -21.17 -0.92
N PHE A 123 7.13 -21.95 0.05
CA PHE A 123 7.86 -22.26 1.29
C PHE A 123 9.24 -22.87 1.03
N GLU A 124 9.40 -23.65 -0.04
CA GLU A 124 10.68 -24.26 -0.40
C GLU A 124 11.68 -23.21 -0.87
N ALA A 125 11.23 -22.23 -1.66
CA ALA A 125 12.08 -21.11 -2.07
C ALA A 125 12.55 -20.27 -0.87
N ILE A 126 11.65 -20.00 0.09
CA ILE A 126 11.99 -19.32 1.35
C ILE A 126 13.05 -20.14 2.09
N ARG A 127 12.82 -21.44 2.26
CA ARG A 127 13.76 -22.35 2.93
C ARG A 127 15.13 -22.34 2.26
N GLN A 128 15.16 -22.44 0.93
CA GLN A 128 16.40 -22.44 0.16
C GLN A 128 17.17 -21.14 0.37
N LYS A 129 16.52 -19.98 0.18
CA LYS A 129 17.16 -18.66 0.39
C LYS A 129 17.74 -18.51 1.79
N LEU A 130 17.00 -18.91 2.83
CA LEU A 130 17.44 -18.84 4.23
C LEU A 130 18.56 -19.82 4.59
N THR A 131 18.74 -20.90 3.82
CA THR A 131 19.80 -21.91 4.08
C THR A 131 21.05 -21.72 3.21
N THR A 132 20.92 -21.08 2.05
CA THR A 132 22.04 -20.77 1.16
C THR A 132 22.76 -19.46 1.50
N GLY A 133 22.09 -18.53 2.21
CA GLY A 133 22.71 -17.31 2.72
C GLY A 133 23.87 -17.65 3.64
N GLY A 134 25.04 -17.05 3.39
CA GLY A 134 26.27 -17.35 4.14
C GLY A 134 26.07 -17.24 5.68
N ARG A 135 26.66 -18.18 6.42
CA ARG A 135 26.58 -18.40 7.90
C ARG A 135 27.07 -17.24 8.80
N GLN A 136 27.04 -15.99 8.36
CA GLN A 136 27.55 -14.84 9.12
C GLN A 136 26.71 -13.56 8.99
N ARG A 137 25.46 -13.64 8.51
CA ARG A 137 24.55 -12.48 8.45
C ARG A 137 23.14 -12.85 8.85
N SER A 138 22.47 -11.94 9.53
CA SER A 138 21.04 -12.03 9.81
C SER A 138 20.22 -11.87 8.53
N SER A 139 19.18 -12.68 8.35
CA SER A 139 18.27 -12.60 7.22
C SER A 139 16.97 -11.90 7.59
N ILE A 140 16.40 -11.15 6.65
CA ILE A 140 15.14 -10.44 6.74
C ILE A 140 14.19 -10.96 5.65
N VAL A 141 12.99 -11.34 6.08
CA VAL A 141 11.89 -11.75 5.22
C VAL A 141 10.78 -10.71 5.37
N VAL A 142 10.48 -9.98 4.31
CA VAL A 142 9.39 -8.98 4.29
C VAL A 142 8.12 -9.62 3.76
N ILE A 143 7.00 -9.41 4.46
CA ILE A 143 5.75 -10.11 4.22
C ILE A 143 4.62 -9.10 4.18
N ALA A 144 3.87 -9.06 3.09
CA ALA A 144 2.61 -8.31 3.04
C ALA A 144 1.55 -8.97 3.94
N GLU A 145 0.77 -8.18 4.68
CA GLU A 145 -0.25 -8.68 5.62
C GLU A 145 -1.28 -9.62 4.97
N GLY A 146 -1.61 -9.44 3.69
CA GLY A 146 -2.53 -10.31 2.94
C GLY A 146 -1.89 -11.54 2.29
N CYS A 147 -0.59 -11.77 2.49
CA CYS A 147 0.12 -12.85 1.79
C CYS A 147 -0.19 -14.23 2.36
N PHE A 148 -0.26 -14.39 3.68
CA PHE A 148 -0.44 -15.70 4.34
C PHE A 148 -1.60 -15.68 5.32
N ASN A 149 -2.35 -16.79 5.36
CA ASN A 149 -3.32 -17.03 6.42
C ASN A 149 -2.60 -17.16 7.77
N GLY A 150 -2.77 -16.17 8.65
CA GLY A 150 -2.06 -16.09 9.94
C GLY A 150 -0.78 -15.23 9.93
N GLY A 151 -0.49 -14.57 8.80
CA GLY A 151 0.57 -13.56 8.68
C GLY A 151 1.98 -14.09 8.94
N ALA A 152 2.88 -13.17 9.31
CA ALA A 152 4.29 -13.46 9.57
C ALA A 152 4.50 -14.42 10.74
N VAL A 153 3.60 -14.40 11.73
CA VAL A 153 3.69 -15.28 12.90
C VAL A 153 3.52 -16.74 12.50
N ASP A 154 2.52 -17.05 11.67
CA ASP A 154 2.29 -18.43 11.26
C ASP A 154 3.37 -18.91 10.29
N LEU A 155 3.82 -18.07 9.35
CA LEU A 155 4.95 -18.39 8.48
C LEU A 155 6.20 -18.73 9.29
N ALA A 156 6.57 -17.88 10.24
CA ALA A 156 7.76 -18.08 11.07
C ALA A 156 7.69 -19.39 11.88
N ARG A 157 6.51 -19.71 12.43
CA ARG A 157 6.25 -20.97 13.14
C ARG A 157 6.47 -22.17 12.21
N ARG A 158 5.86 -22.18 11.03
CA ARG A 158 6.04 -23.27 10.04
C ARG A 158 7.50 -23.43 9.63
N MET A 159 8.19 -22.32 9.35
CA MET A 159 9.58 -22.35 8.93
C MET A 159 10.53 -22.84 10.03
N SER A 160 10.21 -22.59 11.31
CA SER A 160 11.04 -23.06 12.45
C SER A 160 11.13 -24.59 12.57
N GLU A 161 10.18 -25.33 12.01
CA GLU A 161 10.23 -26.80 11.96
C GLU A 161 11.29 -27.32 10.98
N PHE A 162 11.66 -26.51 9.98
CA PHE A 162 12.58 -26.89 8.90
C PHE A 162 13.93 -26.16 8.97
N VAL A 163 13.93 -24.96 9.55
CA VAL A 163 15.10 -24.09 9.65
C VAL A 163 15.45 -23.96 11.13
N HIS A 164 16.52 -24.63 11.56
CA HIS A 164 17.03 -24.60 12.94
C HIS A 164 17.76 -23.29 13.29
N LEU A 165 17.22 -22.15 12.84
CA LEU A 165 17.72 -20.81 13.14
C LEU A 165 16.79 -20.15 14.16
N HIS A 166 17.37 -19.33 15.04
CA HIS A 166 16.58 -18.47 15.89
C HIS A 166 15.84 -17.43 15.04
N TYR A 167 14.57 -17.17 15.35
CA TYR A 167 13.79 -16.18 14.63
C TYR A 167 13.15 -15.13 15.52
N ARG A 168 12.83 -13.99 14.91
CA ARG A 168 12.02 -12.92 15.47
C ARG A 168 10.94 -12.54 14.47
N VAL A 169 9.78 -12.16 14.99
CA VAL A 169 8.67 -11.66 14.19
C VAL A 169 8.37 -10.24 14.64
N THR A 170 8.25 -9.33 13.68
CA THR A 170 7.86 -7.95 13.91
C THR A 170 6.69 -7.62 13.01
N VAL A 171 5.53 -7.36 13.61
CA VAL A 171 4.37 -6.83 12.89
C VAL A 171 4.35 -5.32 13.09
N LEU A 172 4.66 -4.58 12.04
CA LEU A 172 4.73 -3.11 12.13
C LEU A 172 3.34 -2.51 12.35
N GLY A 173 2.34 -3.04 11.63
CA GLY A 173 0.95 -2.60 11.74
C GLY A 173 0.80 -1.09 11.54
N HIS A 174 0.00 -0.46 12.40
CA HIS A 174 -0.50 0.90 12.23
C HIS A 174 0.56 2.02 12.30
N ILE A 175 1.80 1.73 12.70
CA ILE A 175 2.87 2.74 12.65
C ILE A 175 3.07 3.25 11.21
N GLN A 176 2.81 2.41 10.21
CA GLN A 176 2.90 2.74 8.77
C GLN A 176 1.82 3.72 8.29
N ARG A 177 0.77 3.95 9.09
CA ARG A 177 -0.29 4.93 8.78
C ARG A 177 -0.07 6.28 9.45
N GLY A 178 0.94 6.38 10.32
CA GLY A 178 1.29 7.60 11.05
C GLY A 178 2.61 8.19 10.58
N GLY A 179 3.02 9.30 11.20
CA GLY A 179 4.24 10.01 10.86
C GLY A 179 4.01 11.25 10.00
N SER A 180 5.05 12.07 9.88
CA SER A 180 5.01 13.24 8.99
C SER A 180 5.18 12.79 7.55
N PRO A 181 4.35 13.29 6.60
CA PRO A 181 4.47 12.87 5.22
C PRO A 181 5.81 13.29 4.63
N THR A 182 6.36 12.46 3.75
CA THR A 182 7.60 12.76 3.01
C THR A 182 7.41 13.92 2.04
N ALA A 183 8.52 14.42 1.48
CA ALA A 183 8.45 15.46 0.45
C ALA A 183 7.64 15.02 -0.77
N ARG A 184 7.78 13.75 -1.19
CA ARG A 184 7.04 13.18 -2.33
C ARG A 184 5.54 13.17 -2.07
N ASP A 185 5.10 12.65 -0.92
CA ASP A 185 3.68 12.62 -0.57
C ASP A 185 3.09 14.02 -0.44
N ARG A 186 3.82 14.99 0.12
CA ARG A 186 3.36 16.39 0.20
C ARG A 186 3.16 17.01 -1.18
N VAL A 187 4.12 16.81 -2.09
CA VAL A 187 4.04 17.33 -3.46
C VAL A 187 2.91 16.65 -4.23
N LEU A 188 2.79 15.32 -4.14
CA LEU A 188 1.71 14.57 -4.76
C LEU A 188 0.34 15.03 -4.26
N ALA A 189 0.16 15.14 -2.94
CA ALA A 189 -1.08 15.62 -2.33
C ALA A 189 -1.45 17.03 -2.81
N ALA A 190 -0.48 17.94 -2.89
CA ALA A 190 -0.69 19.29 -3.40
C ALA A 190 -1.11 19.28 -4.88
N LYS A 191 -0.43 18.50 -5.72
CA LYS A 191 -0.75 18.36 -7.16
C LYS A 191 -2.16 17.81 -7.35
N LEU A 192 -2.49 16.71 -6.69
CA LEU A 192 -3.78 16.03 -6.86
C LEU A 192 -4.93 16.82 -6.23
N GLY A 193 -4.71 17.48 -5.09
CA GLY A 193 -5.69 18.38 -4.48
C GLY A 193 -6.02 19.57 -5.38
N SER A 194 -4.99 20.20 -5.96
CA SER A 194 -5.18 21.29 -6.92
C SER A 194 -5.92 20.80 -8.18
N ALA A 195 -5.55 19.64 -8.71
CA ALA A 195 -6.21 19.03 -9.86
C ALA A 195 -7.68 18.68 -9.58
N ALA A 196 -8.01 18.20 -8.37
CA ALA A 196 -9.37 17.86 -8.00
C ALA A 196 -10.28 19.09 -7.98
N VAL A 197 -9.79 20.20 -7.41
CA VAL A 197 -10.52 21.48 -7.42
C VAL A 197 -10.68 22.01 -8.84
N ALA A 198 -9.59 22.00 -9.64
CA ALA A 198 -9.66 22.41 -11.04
C ALA A 198 -10.64 21.56 -11.86
N GLY A 199 -10.66 20.24 -11.62
CA GLY A 199 -11.60 19.31 -12.24
C GLY A 199 -13.05 19.70 -11.94
N LEU A 200 -13.40 19.90 -10.67
CA LEU A 200 -14.74 20.36 -10.28
C LEU A 200 -15.12 21.69 -10.98
N LEU A 201 -14.20 22.66 -11.02
CA LEU A 201 -14.43 23.95 -11.68
C LEU A 201 -14.62 23.83 -13.20
N HIS A 202 -14.00 22.83 -13.83
CA HIS A 202 -14.16 22.53 -15.26
C HIS A 202 -15.37 21.64 -15.56
N GLY A 203 -16.15 21.26 -14.55
CA GLY A 203 -17.34 20.42 -14.71
C GLY A 203 -17.04 18.93 -14.82
N GLU A 204 -15.88 18.48 -14.35
CA GLU A 204 -15.56 17.05 -14.23
C GLU A 204 -16.37 16.44 -13.08
N LEU A 205 -16.94 15.26 -13.32
CA LEU A 205 -17.87 14.59 -12.41
C LEU A 205 -17.50 13.13 -12.26
N ASN A 206 -17.47 12.65 -11.02
CA ASN A 206 -17.29 11.24 -10.69
C ASN A 206 -15.98 10.65 -11.27
N VAL A 207 -14.89 11.40 -11.13
CA VAL A 207 -13.53 11.02 -11.55
C VAL A 207 -12.56 11.12 -10.38
N MET A 208 -11.46 10.38 -10.41
CA MET A 208 -10.33 10.53 -9.51
C MET A 208 -9.19 11.26 -10.22
N ALA A 209 -8.59 12.26 -9.56
CA ALA A 209 -7.32 12.85 -9.96
C ALA A 209 -6.17 11.98 -9.46
N GLY A 210 -5.45 11.35 -10.39
CA GLY A 210 -4.25 10.54 -10.14
C GLY A 210 -3.03 11.08 -10.87
N GLU A 211 -1.89 10.43 -10.68
CA GLU A 211 -0.65 10.74 -11.42
C GLU A 211 -0.18 9.50 -12.17
N ILE A 212 0.02 9.61 -13.49
CA ILE A 212 0.63 8.56 -14.31
C ILE A 212 1.77 9.19 -15.12
N ASN A 213 2.97 8.61 -15.05
CA ASN A 213 4.17 9.10 -15.73
C ASN A 213 4.42 10.60 -15.44
N ASN A 214 4.34 10.99 -14.17
CA ASN A 214 4.46 12.37 -13.66
C ASN A 214 3.40 13.38 -14.16
N LYS A 215 2.38 12.91 -14.88
CA LYS A 215 1.29 13.74 -15.40
C LYS A 215 0.02 13.48 -14.62
N VAL A 216 -0.69 14.55 -14.29
CA VAL A 216 -2.03 14.45 -13.70
C VAL A 216 -2.98 13.86 -14.74
N VAL A 217 -3.74 12.86 -14.32
CA VAL A 217 -4.77 12.20 -15.14
C VAL A 217 -6.08 12.15 -14.36
N LEU A 218 -7.19 12.23 -15.09
CA LEU A 218 -8.52 12.01 -14.54
C LEU A 218 -8.98 10.62 -14.97
N THR A 219 -9.26 9.77 -14.00
CA THR A 219 -9.72 8.40 -14.22
C THR A 219 -11.16 8.29 -13.73
N PRO A 220 -12.10 7.67 -14.47
CA PRO A 220 -13.45 7.40 -13.96
C PRO A 220 -13.40 6.74 -12.58
N MET A 221 -14.19 7.23 -11.63
CA MET A 221 -14.02 6.79 -10.24
C MET A 221 -14.30 5.29 -10.07
N ARG A 222 -15.25 4.71 -10.81
CA ARG A 222 -15.51 3.26 -10.85
C ARG A 222 -14.29 2.42 -11.24
N ASP A 223 -13.49 2.92 -12.18
CA ASP A 223 -12.32 2.19 -12.66
C ASP A 223 -11.31 1.96 -11.54
N THR A 224 -11.26 2.81 -10.51
CA THR A 224 -10.22 2.73 -9.47
C THR A 224 -10.31 1.46 -8.63
N TRP A 225 -11.50 0.84 -8.52
CA TRP A 225 -11.71 -0.41 -7.78
C TRP A 225 -12.25 -1.56 -8.65
N GLU A 226 -12.83 -1.29 -9.83
CA GLU A 226 -13.25 -2.33 -10.77
C GLU A 226 -12.07 -2.88 -11.58
N LYS A 227 -11.05 -2.06 -11.83
CA LYS A 227 -9.81 -2.48 -12.48
C LYS A 227 -8.74 -2.74 -11.44
N LYS A 228 -7.91 -3.76 -11.69
CA LYS A 228 -6.75 -4.07 -10.84
C LYS A 228 -5.53 -3.29 -11.32
N LYS A 229 -4.83 -2.68 -10.37
CA LYS A 229 -3.46 -2.22 -10.58
C LYS A 229 -2.51 -3.41 -10.46
N ALA A 230 -1.64 -3.59 -11.45
CA ALA A 230 -0.63 -4.65 -11.42
C ALA A 230 0.62 -4.18 -10.68
N VAL A 231 1.29 -5.09 -9.98
CA VAL A 231 2.66 -4.88 -9.50
C VAL A 231 3.63 -4.81 -10.68
N ASP A 232 4.73 -4.10 -10.49
CA ASP A 232 5.78 -4.00 -11.51
C ASP A 232 6.60 -5.30 -11.56
N ASN A 233 6.42 -6.06 -12.64
CA ASN A 233 7.14 -7.32 -12.84
C ASN A 233 8.67 -7.12 -12.86
N SER A 234 9.17 -5.96 -13.29
CA SER A 234 10.60 -5.67 -13.28
C SER A 234 11.14 -5.54 -11.85
N LEU A 235 10.34 -5.02 -10.92
CA LEU A 235 10.68 -4.96 -9.49
C LEU A 235 10.59 -6.34 -8.85
N VAL A 236 9.61 -7.16 -9.25
CA VAL A 236 9.53 -8.57 -8.82
C VAL A 236 10.79 -9.33 -9.23
N GLU A 237 11.20 -9.22 -10.50
CA GLU A 237 12.43 -9.85 -11.00
C GLU A 237 13.67 -9.31 -10.29
N LEU A 238 13.74 -7.99 -10.08
CA LEU A 238 14.84 -7.35 -9.34
C LEU A 238 14.95 -7.90 -7.92
N SER A 239 13.82 -8.09 -7.22
CA SER A 239 13.84 -8.66 -5.87
C SER A 239 14.50 -10.05 -5.83
N GLN A 240 14.21 -10.90 -6.81
CA GLN A 240 14.77 -12.26 -6.89
C GLN A 240 16.28 -12.27 -7.16
N ILE A 241 16.76 -11.28 -7.93
CA ILE A 241 18.17 -11.07 -8.27
C ILE A 241 18.95 -10.52 -7.09
N LEU A 242 18.40 -9.55 -6.34
CA LEU A 242 19.10 -8.90 -5.24
C LEU A 242 19.17 -9.74 -3.96
N SER A 243 18.27 -10.72 -3.80
CA SER A 243 18.24 -11.63 -2.65
C SER A 243 19.31 -12.73 -2.71
N ILE A 244 20.60 -12.38 -2.81
CA ILE A 244 21.76 -13.31 -2.85
C ILE A 244 22.43 -13.43 -1.48
#